data_AF-A0A7C4JEL1-F1
#
_entry.id   AF-A0A7C4JEL1-F1
#
_cell.length_a   1.000
_cell.length_b   1.000
_cell.length_c   1.000
_cell.angle_alpha   90.00
_cell.angle_beta   90.00
_cell.angle_gamma   90.00
#
_symmetry.space_group_name_H-M   'P 1'
#
loop_
_entity.id
_entity.type
_entity.pdbx_description
1 polymer ?
#
loop_
_entity_poly.entity_id
_entity_poly.type
_entity_poly.pdbx_seq_one_letter_code
_entity_poly.pdbx_strand_id
1 'polypeptide(L)'
;MEYYHYETKELMSRIRDSVIIECKEDEYGEWKDDIERQLNDYRQIYKPRHLIVASLKSCPTIRCADCTFSNLNSNNLREIGEFKSFIREAFKKL
;
A
#
# COMPACT_ATOMS: atom_id res chain seq x y z
N MET A 1 0.12 -29.88 6.42
CA MET A 1 0.46 -28.60 5.77
C MET A 1 -0.24 -28.62 4.42
N GLU A 2 -1.44 -28.05 4.33
CA GLU A 2 -2.19 -28.01 3.08
C GLU A 2 -1.57 -26.97 2.16
N TYR A 3 -0.88 -27.43 1.11
CA TYR A 3 -0.46 -26.56 0.02
C TYR A 3 -1.70 -26.24 -0.81
N TYR A 4 -2.21 -25.02 -0.68
CA TYR A 4 -3.27 -24.52 -1.56
C TYR A 4 -2.73 -24.50 -3.00
N HIS A 5 -3.16 -25.46 -3.81
CA HIS A 5 -2.91 -25.52 -5.24
C HIS A 5 -3.85 -24.53 -5.95
N TYR A 6 -3.69 -23.23 -5.67
CA TYR A 6 -4.34 -22.21 -6.49
C TYR A 6 -3.71 -22.27 -7.87
N GLU A 7 -4.52 -22.54 -8.90
CA GLU A 7 -4.10 -22.27 -10.26
C GLU A 7 -3.69 -20.80 -10.33
N THR A 8 -2.47 -20.51 -10.76
CA THR A 8 -1.86 -19.18 -10.74
C THR A 8 -2.78 -18.09 -11.30
N LYS A 9 -3.65 -18.44 -12.25
CA LYS A 9 -4.66 -17.54 -12.82
C LYS A 9 -5.72 -17.08 -11.81
N GLU A 10 -6.22 -17.96 -10.95
CA GLU A 10 -7.23 -17.60 -9.94
C GLU A 10 -6.62 -16.67 -8.88
N LEU A 11 -5.40 -16.99 -8.41
CA LEU A 11 -4.68 -16.13 -7.47
C LEU A 11 -4.42 -14.74 -8.06
N MET A 12 -3.94 -14.67 -9.30
CA MET A 12 -3.69 -13.39 -9.97
C MET A 12 -4.98 -12.61 -10.27
N SER A 13 -6.11 -13.29 -10.47
CA SER A 13 -7.41 -12.64 -10.59
C SER A 13 -7.82 -11.99 -9.26
N ARG A 14 -7.68 -12.68 -8.13
CA ARG A 14 -8.02 -12.15 -6.79
C ARG A 14 -7.08 -11.02 -6.37
N ILE A 15 -5.81 -11.09 -6.74
CA ILE A 15 -4.83 -10.04 -6.44
C ILE A 15 -5.13 -8.75 -7.22
N ARG A 16 -5.74 -8.82 -8.41
CA ARG A 16 -6.11 -7.61 -9.17
C ARG A 16 -7.08 -6.71 -8.39
N ASP A 17 -7.99 -7.32 -7.64
CA ASP A 17 -8.93 -6.60 -6.77
C ASP A 17 -8.34 -6.34 -5.37
N SER A 18 -7.02 -6.53 -5.17
CA SER A 18 -6.39 -6.30 -3.87
C SER A 18 -6.02 -4.84 -3.62
N VAL A 19 -5.79 -4.53 -2.34
CA VAL A 19 -5.09 -3.33 -1.88
C VAL A 19 -3.69 -3.74 -1.46
N ILE A 20 -2.66 -3.11 -2.03
CA ILE A 20 -1.27 -3.22 -1.57
C ILE A 20 -0.93 -1.99 -0.74
N ILE A 21 -0.35 -2.20 0.44
CA ILE A 21 0.08 -1.14 1.35
C ILE A 21 1.58 -1.34 1.61
N GLU A 22 2.38 -0.37 1.17
CA GLU A 22 3.82 -0.33 1.46
C GLU A 22 4.05 0.50 2.73
N CYS A 23 4.51 -0.16 3.79
CA CYS A 23 4.72 0.46 5.10
C CYS A 23 6.19 0.84 5.28
N LYS A 24 6.46 2.09 5.71
CA LYS A 24 7.80 2.59 5.99
C LYS A 24 7.91 3.11 7.42
N GLU A 25 8.94 2.67 8.13
CA GLU A 25 9.23 3.07 9.50
C GLU A 25 10.35 4.13 9.57
N ASP A 26 11.29 4.05 8.62
CA ASP A 26 12.48 4.91 8.55
C ASP A 26 12.22 6.28 7.90
N GLU A 27 13.19 7.19 8.06
CA GLU A 27 13.13 8.53 7.44
C GLU A 27 13.02 8.43 5.92
N TYR A 28 12.27 9.35 5.30
CA TYR A 28 12.09 9.37 3.84
C TYR A 28 13.41 9.29 3.06
N GLY A 29 14.46 9.95 3.56
CA GLY A 29 15.77 9.96 2.94
C GLY A 29 16.41 8.58 2.74
N GLU A 30 15.99 7.57 3.51
CA GLU A 30 16.58 6.22 3.50
C GLU A 30 15.94 5.30 2.44
N TRP A 31 14.71 5.59 2.01
CA TRP A 31 13.96 4.72 1.09
C TRP A 31 13.44 5.43 -0.16
N LYS A 32 13.59 6.77 -0.26
CA LYS A 32 13.09 7.58 -1.38
C LYS A 32 13.56 7.12 -2.76
N ASP A 33 14.75 6.54 -2.85
CA ASP A 33 15.35 6.17 -4.13
C ASP A 33 14.87 4.77 -4.60
N ASP A 34 14.29 3.98 -3.69
CA ASP A 34 13.79 2.63 -3.98
C ASP A 34 12.27 2.58 -4.20
N ILE A 35 11.52 3.51 -3.59
CA ILE A 35 10.06 3.42 -3.54
C ILE A 35 9.42 3.41 -4.92
N GLU A 36 9.87 4.25 -5.85
CA GLU A 36 9.25 4.32 -7.17
C GLU A 36 9.40 3.01 -7.94
N ARG A 37 10.58 2.38 -7.85
CA ARG A 37 10.82 1.07 -8.45
C ARG A 37 9.93 0.01 -7.83
N GLN A 38 9.90 -0.08 -6.49
CA GLN A 38 9.07 -1.05 -5.76
C GLN A 38 7.59 -0.95 -6.16
N LEU A 39 7.04 0.26 -6.16
CA LEU A 39 5.63 0.49 -6.46
C LEU A 39 5.28 0.22 -7.93
N ASN A 40 6.19 0.56 -8.85
CA ASN A 40 6.01 0.26 -10.28
C ASN A 40 6.01 -1.25 -10.54
N ASP A 41 6.91 -2.00 -9.90
CA ASP A 41 6.96 -3.46 -10.02
C ASP A 41 5.66 -4.09 -9.52
N TYR A 42 5.16 -3.66 -8.35
CA TYR A 42 3.87 -4.12 -7.85
C TYR A 42 2.71 -3.80 -8.80
N ARG A 43 2.69 -2.59 -9.37
CA ARG A 43 1.65 -2.19 -10.32
C ARG A 43 1.66 -3.05 -11.58
N GLN A 44 2.84 -3.39 -12.10
CA GLN A 44 2.99 -4.19 -13.32
C GLN A 44 2.63 -5.65 -13.10
N ILE A 45 3.11 -6.25 -12.00
CA ILE A 45 2.97 -7.68 -11.71
C ILE A 45 1.55 -7.98 -11.23
N TYR A 46 1.09 -7.26 -10.21
CA TYR A 46 -0.13 -7.59 -9.48
C TYR A 46 -1.36 -6.83 -9.96
N LYS A 47 -1.16 -5.67 -10.60
CA LYS A 47 -2.23 -4.76 -11.04
C LYS A 47 -3.28 -4.53 -9.96
N PRO A 48 -2.87 -4.18 -8.72
CA PRO A 48 -3.80 -4.02 -7.62
C PRO A 48 -4.75 -2.85 -7.91
N ARG A 49 -5.95 -2.92 -7.36
CA ARG A 49 -6.94 -1.84 -7.41
C ARG A 49 -6.41 -0.59 -6.73
N HIS A 50 -5.74 -0.76 -5.59
CA HIS A 50 -5.14 0.33 -4.83
C HIS A 50 -3.72 -0.01 -4.40
N LEU A 51 -2.85 0.98 -4.48
CA LEU A 51 -1.46 0.92 -4.04
C LEU A 51 -1.17 2.15 -3.19
N ILE A 52 -0.91 1.92 -1.91
CA ILE A 52 -0.86 2.94 -0.86
C ILE A 52 0.52 2.94 -0.22
N VAL A 53 1.05 4.13 0.08
CA VAL A 53 2.22 4.27 0.96
C VAL A 53 1.75 4.72 2.33
N ALA A 54 2.20 4.04 3.38
CA ALA A 54 1.94 4.36 4.77
C ALA A 54 3.27 4.55 5.51
N SER A 55 3.56 5.77 5.94
CA SER A 55 4.82 6.12 6.61
C SER A 55 4.58 6.55 8.05
N LEU A 56 5.31 5.96 9.00
CA LEU A 56 5.30 6.39 10.40
C LEU A 56 5.81 7.83 10.56
N LYS A 57 6.74 8.23 9.69
CA LYS A 57 7.40 9.53 9.69
C LYS A 57 6.91 10.42 8.56
N SER A 58 7.33 11.68 8.59
CA SER A 58 6.98 12.65 7.54
C SER A 58 7.60 12.27 6.21
N CYS A 59 6.82 12.33 5.13
CA CYS A 59 7.30 12.12 3.77
C CYS A 59 6.44 12.92 2.78
N PRO A 60 6.97 13.26 1.60
CA PRO A 60 6.15 13.87 0.54
C PRO A 60 5.18 12.86 -0.04
N THR A 61 4.16 13.36 -0.76
CA THR A 61 3.28 12.49 -1.57
C THR A 61 4.10 11.73 -2.62
N ILE A 62 3.97 10.42 -2.62
CA ILE A 62 4.64 9.53 -3.57
C ILE A 62 3.80 9.42 -4.82
N ARG A 63 4.33 9.91 -5.95
CA ARG A 63 3.57 10.10 -7.20
C ARG A 63 3.02 8.82 -7.82
N CYS A 64 3.71 7.70 -7.66
CA CYS A 64 3.29 6.40 -8.22
C CYS A 64 2.32 5.62 -7.31
N ALA A 65 2.06 6.12 -6.10
CA ALA A 65 1.02 5.62 -5.21
C ALA A 65 -0.32 6.31 -5.49
N ASP A 66 -1.42 5.61 -5.23
CA ASP A 66 -2.76 6.19 -5.30
C ASP A 66 -3.03 7.12 -4.11
N CYS A 67 -2.43 6.81 -2.96
CA CYS A 67 -2.47 7.61 -1.74
C CYS A 67 -1.15 7.48 -0.97
N THR A 68 -0.79 8.54 -0.25
CA THR A 68 0.33 8.54 0.70
C THR A 68 -0.19 9.07 2.03
N PHE A 69 -0.06 8.27 3.08
CA PHE A 69 -0.33 8.65 4.46
C PHE A 69 1.01 8.78 5.18
N SER A 70 1.24 9.93 5.81
CA SER A 70 2.53 10.25 6.43
C SER A 70 2.33 10.70 7.87
N ASN A 71 3.38 10.60 8.70
CA ASN A 71 3.26 10.88 10.12
C ASN A 71 2.21 9.99 10.82
N LEU A 72 2.11 8.70 10.45
CA LEU A 72 1.23 7.71 11.08
C LEU A 72 1.73 7.26 12.46
N ASN A 73 2.07 8.20 13.33
CA ASN A 73 2.49 7.93 14.70
C ASN A 73 1.36 8.22 15.70
N SER A 74 1.52 7.73 16.94
CA SER A 74 0.50 7.82 18.00
C SER A 74 0.04 9.24 18.33
N ASN A 75 0.83 10.26 17.98
CA ASN A 75 0.51 11.66 18.24
C ASN A 75 -0.37 12.28 17.14
N ASN A 76 -0.54 11.61 16.00
CA ASN A 76 -1.34 12.09 14.88
C ASN A 76 -2.59 11.23 14.67
N LEU A 77 -3.50 11.30 15.65
CA LEU A 77 -4.76 10.54 15.62
C LEU A 77 -5.65 10.88 14.41
N ARG A 78 -5.51 12.10 13.88
CA ARG A 78 -6.24 12.54 12.69
C ARG A 78 -5.81 11.74 11.47
N GLU A 79 -4.51 11.71 11.16
CA GLU A 79 -3.99 10.94 10.01
C GLU A 79 -4.31 9.46 10.15
N ILE A 80 -4.16 8.89 11.35
CA ILE A 80 -4.54 7.51 11.63
C ILE A 80 -6.04 7.27 11.34
N GLY A 81 -6.89 8.23 11.69
CA GLY A 81 -8.31 8.20 11.38
C GLY A 81 -8.59 8.23 9.88
N GLU A 82 -7.92 9.12 9.15
CA GLU A 82 -8.04 9.26 7.70
C GLU A 82 -7.57 7.97 6.98
N PHE A 83 -6.41 7.42 7.37
CA PHE A 83 -5.91 6.13 6.88
C PHE A 83 -6.91 5.00 7.12
N LYS A 84 -7.41 4.86 8.36
CA LYS A 84 -8.42 3.83 8.70
C LYS A 84 -9.69 3.98 7.88
N SER A 85 -10.19 5.20 7.68
CA SER A 85 -11.37 5.46 6.86
C SER A 85 -11.12 5.09 5.39
N PHE A 86 -9.96 5.47 4.84
CA PHE A 86 -9.59 5.12 3.48
C PHE A 86 -9.57 3.59 3.28
N ILE A 87 -8.90 2.86 4.18
CA ILE A 87 -8.83 1.40 4.11
C ILE A 87 -10.24 0.80 4.16
N ARG A 88 -11.10 1.22 5.10
CA ARG A 88 -12.49 0.71 5.15
C ARG A 88 -13.25 0.93 3.84
N GLU A 89 -13.11 2.10 3.21
CA GLU A 89 -13.75 2.40 1.93
C GLU A 89 -13.14 1.62 0.76
N ALA A 90 -11.83 1.41 0.76
CA ALA A 90 -11.15 0.60 -0.25
C ALA A 90 -11.67 -0.85 -0.24
N PHE A 91 -11.85 -1.43 0.95
CA PHE A 91 -12.36 -2.80 1.12
C PHE A 91 -13.87 -2.95 0.90
N LYS A 92 -14.69 -1.92 1.15
CA LYS A 92 -16.14 -1.97 0.84
C LYS A 92 -16.45 -2.09 -0.64
N LYS A 93 -15.50 -1.72 -1.51
CA LYS A 93 -15.68 -1.70 -2.96
C LYS A 93 -15.05 -2.90 -3.67
N LEU A 94 -14.46 -3.83 -2.91
CA LEU A 94 -13.98 -5.14 -3.38
C LEU A 94 -15.12 -6.15 -3.33
#